data_AF-A0A9D9FHE4-F1
#
_entry.id   AF-A0A9D9FHE4-F1
#
_cell.length_a   1.000
_cell.length_b   1.000
_cell.length_c   1.000
_cell.angle_alpha   90.00
_cell.angle_beta   90.00
_cell.angle_gamma   90.00
#
_symmetry.space_group_name_H-M   'P 1'
#
loop_
_entity.id
_entity.type
_entity.pdbx_description
1 polymer ?
#
loop_
_entity_poly.entity_id
_entity_poly.type
_entity_poly.pdbx_seq_one_letter_code
_entity_poly.pdbx_strand_id
1 'polypeptide(L)'
;MTDKVPDFKKTNALIESVLERMSGVTGRNSNGQTGKSIQADGLDLSDDLDALQATVTRSTKPLLRTVHHFACTGGTLLSRSIAAQPNTVLLSEVDPFSPHLETKTKFAPADLIRQTQSSIRPLSEAGLERTFMASLQGMYEATIKSGRHIVLRDHTHSHFCRGTAPAERTMLIELVSDYFEPRPLVTVRHPLDSFISLSANSWITFAPGTLNEYARRYSAFLDAYEGILIVRYEDFVLDPELIIQRICAHFELSVSRSWREHLRIIELSGDSGRTSDSIEPRPRRPLPPEIAEQVPESAEYEALCDRLSYSPDPADDPFKV
;
A
#
# COMPACT_ATOMS: atom_id res chain seq x y z
N MET A 1 -19.15 -18.10 -3.37
CA MET A 1 -18.26 -19.26 -3.65
C MET A 1 -17.14 -19.17 -2.64
N THR A 2 -16.97 -20.19 -1.80
CA THR A 2 -16.03 -20.18 -0.67
C THR A 2 -14.61 -20.37 -1.17
N ASP A 3 -13.82 -19.29 -1.18
CA ASP A 3 -12.38 -19.37 -1.37
C ASP A 3 -11.77 -20.17 -0.20
N LYS A 4 -11.19 -21.33 -0.54
CA LYS A 4 -10.45 -22.13 0.43
C LYS A 4 -9.16 -21.40 0.75
N VAL A 5 -9.07 -20.86 1.97
CA VAL A 5 -7.80 -20.44 2.57
C VAL A 5 -6.81 -21.62 2.46
N PRO A 6 -5.58 -21.41 1.94
CA PRO A 6 -4.58 -22.47 1.86
C PRO A 6 -4.30 -23.05 3.24
N ASP A 7 -4.41 -24.37 3.38
CA ASP A 7 -4.06 -25.08 4.61
C ASP A 7 -2.53 -25.14 4.73
N PHE A 8 -1.95 -24.07 5.29
CA PHE A 8 -0.49 -23.90 5.43
C PHE A 8 0.20 -25.08 6.13
N LYS A 9 -0.50 -25.81 7.01
CA LYS A 9 0.04 -27.01 7.65
C LYS A 9 0.22 -28.14 6.65
N LYS A 10 -0.72 -28.32 5.71
CA LYS A 10 -0.61 -29.31 4.64
C LYS A 10 0.47 -28.95 3.64
N THR A 11 0.57 -27.67 3.27
CA THR A 11 1.62 -27.20 2.35
C THR A 11 3.02 -27.41 2.92
N ASN A 12 3.24 -27.10 4.19
CA ASN A 12 4.54 -27.32 4.83
C ASN A 12 4.89 -28.80 4.98
N ALA A 13 3.92 -29.64 5.35
CA ALA A 13 4.13 -31.09 5.44
C ALA A 13 4.50 -31.71 4.07
N LEU A 14 3.93 -31.20 2.98
CA LEU A 14 4.24 -31.65 1.62
C LEU A 14 5.63 -31.20 1.17
N ILE A 15 6.03 -29.96 1.49
CA ILE A 15 7.38 -29.44 1.23
C ILE A 15 8.43 -30.25 1.99
N GLU A 16 8.20 -30.54 3.28
CA GLU A 16 9.11 -31.36 4.09
C GLU A 16 9.24 -32.78 3.54
N SER A 17 8.13 -33.40 3.12
CA SER A 17 8.12 -34.72 2.47
C SER A 17 8.96 -34.75 1.18
N VAL A 18 8.85 -33.71 0.33
CA VAL A 18 9.66 -33.60 -0.90
C VAL A 18 11.14 -33.42 -0.57
N LEU A 19 11.48 -32.59 0.41
CA LEU A 19 12.87 -32.37 0.84
C LEU A 19 13.51 -33.62 1.48
N GLU A 20 12.75 -34.41 2.23
CA GLU A 20 13.20 -35.71 2.76
C GLU A 20 13.48 -36.72 1.62
N ARG A 21 12.59 -36.80 0.62
CA ARG A 21 12.80 -37.66 -0.55
C ARG A 21 14.01 -37.23 -1.40
N MET A 22 14.27 -35.93 -1.50
CA MET A 22 15.44 -35.39 -2.19
C MET A 22 16.75 -35.60 -1.42
N SER A 23 16.73 -35.47 -0.08
CA SER A 23 17.91 -35.65 0.76
C SER A 23 18.33 -37.12 0.89
N GLY A 24 17.38 -38.07 0.76
CA GLY A 24 17.64 -39.52 0.70
C GLY A 24 18.52 -39.97 -0.48
N VAL A 25 18.63 -39.17 -1.54
CA VAL A 25 19.49 -39.45 -2.72
C VAL A 25 20.97 -39.08 -2.44
N THR A 26 21.24 -38.26 -1.43
CA THR A 26 22.60 -37.74 -1.16
C THR A 26 23.40 -38.53 -0.11
N GLY A 27 22.95 -39.73 0.27
CA GLY A 27 23.58 -40.56 1.30
C GLY A 27 24.80 -41.39 0.85
N ARG A 28 26.00 -40.87 1.15
CA ARG A 28 27.32 -41.54 1.37
C ARG A 28 27.82 -42.60 0.38
N ASN A 29 28.85 -42.23 -0.38
CA ASN A 29 29.94 -43.15 -0.75
C ASN A 29 31.21 -42.77 0.04
N SER A 30 31.44 -43.43 1.17
CA SER A 30 32.67 -43.29 1.97
C SER A 30 33.63 -44.45 1.67
N ASN A 31 34.03 -44.61 0.41
CA ASN A 31 35.22 -45.37 0.02
C ASN A 31 35.67 -44.92 -1.36
N GLY A 32 36.89 -44.39 -1.42
CA GLY A 32 37.50 -43.85 -2.63
C GLY A 32 37.75 -44.92 -3.71
N GLN A 33 36.75 -45.18 -4.54
CA GLN A 33 36.91 -45.84 -5.83
C GLN A 33 36.18 -45.05 -6.92
N THR A 34 36.96 -44.70 -7.94
CA THR A 34 36.51 -44.07 -9.19
C THR A 34 35.69 -45.06 -10.02
N GLY A 35 34.51 -44.62 -10.46
CA GLY A 35 33.78 -45.22 -11.59
C GLY A 35 32.71 -46.26 -11.24
N LYS A 36 31.48 -45.80 -11.04
CA LYS A 36 30.25 -46.42 -11.58
C LYS A 36 29.12 -45.39 -11.49
N SER A 37 28.46 -45.14 -12.61
CA SER A 37 27.25 -44.34 -12.71
C SER A 37 26.21 -44.87 -11.71
N ILE A 38 25.83 -44.05 -10.73
CA ILE A 38 24.62 -44.31 -9.96
C ILE A 38 23.47 -44.04 -10.93
N GLN A 39 22.82 -45.09 -11.42
CA GLN A 39 21.52 -44.96 -12.08
C GLN A 39 20.55 -44.46 -11.00
N ALA A 40 20.11 -43.20 -11.15
CA ALA A 40 19.01 -42.65 -10.38
C ALA A 40 17.71 -43.25 -10.92
N ASP A 41 17.47 -44.52 -10.60
CA ASP A 41 16.18 -45.15 -10.84
C ASP A 41 15.15 -44.56 -9.87
N GLY A 42 14.22 -43.78 -10.41
CA GLY A 42 12.85 -43.76 -9.91
C GLY A 42 12.49 -42.76 -8.80
N LEU A 43 12.98 -41.51 -8.85
CA LEU A 43 12.27 -40.42 -8.18
C LEU A 43 11.28 -39.78 -9.15
N ASP A 44 10.13 -40.43 -9.30
CA ASP A 44 8.96 -39.80 -9.88
C ASP A 44 8.37 -38.82 -8.85
N LEU A 45 8.62 -37.54 -9.08
CA LEU A 45 8.13 -36.41 -8.27
C LEU A 45 6.94 -35.72 -8.94
N SER A 46 6.43 -36.24 -10.07
CA SER A 46 5.35 -35.61 -10.83
C SER A 46 4.10 -35.44 -9.98
N ASP A 47 3.68 -36.48 -9.26
CA ASP A 47 2.52 -36.43 -8.36
C ASP A 47 2.69 -35.43 -7.20
N ASP A 48 3.90 -35.30 -6.64
CA ASP A 48 4.20 -34.35 -5.57
C ASP A 48 4.24 -32.90 -6.08
N LEU A 49 4.75 -32.69 -7.29
CA LEU A 49 4.74 -31.41 -8.01
C LEU A 49 3.32 -30.99 -8.38
N ASP A 50 2.51 -31.92 -8.87
CA ASP A 50 1.12 -31.71 -9.22
C ASP A 50 0.28 -31.45 -7.95
N ALA A 51 0.56 -32.14 -6.85
CA ALA A 51 -0.06 -31.88 -5.55
C ALA A 51 0.37 -30.52 -4.96
N LEU A 52 1.64 -30.11 -5.11
CA LEU A 52 2.11 -28.78 -4.74
C LEU A 52 1.45 -27.69 -5.60
N GLN A 53 1.37 -27.89 -6.92
CA GLN A 53 0.67 -26.98 -7.83
C GLN A 53 -0.83 -26.89 -7.53
N ALA A 54 -1.48 -28.00 -7.19
CA ALA A 54 -2.89 -28.01 -6.80
C ALA A 54 -3.13 -27.33 -5.44
N THR A 55 -2.17 -27.40 -4.51
CA THR A 55 -2.26 -26.73 -3.20
C THR A 55 -1.94 -25.23 -3.29
N VAL A 56 -1.11 -24.84 -4.25
CA VAL A 56 -0.84 -23.45 -4.61
C VAL A 56 -1.78 -23.04 -5.75
N THR A 57 -3.07 -22.92 -5.45
CA THR A 57 -3.97 -22.12 -6.30
C THR A 57 -3.63 -20.65 -6.12
N ARG A 58 -2.42 -20.24 -6.53
CA ARG A 58 -2.07 -18.83 -6.66
C ARG A 58 -2.87 -18.27 -7.84
N SER A 59 -3.35 -17.04 -7.69
CA SER A 59 -3.85 -16.30 -8.84
C SER A 59 -2.84 -16.41 -9.97
N THR A 60 -3.32 -16.60 -11.20
CA THR A 60 -2.46 -16.51 -12.38
C THR A 60 -2.00 -15.08 -12.63
N LYS A 61 -2.62 -14.10 -11.97
CA LYS A 61 -2.30 -12.68 -12.12
C LYS A 61 -1.02 -12.34 -11.34
N PRO A 62 -0.12 -11.51 -11.92
CA PRO A 62 1.03 -10.99 -11.21
C PRO A 62 0.64 -10.19 -9.96
N LEU A 63 1.39 -10.37 -8.87
CA LEU A 63 1.22 -9.62 -7.63
C LEU A 63 1.59 -8.14 -7.83
N LEU A 64 0.69 -7.22 -7.45
CA LEU A 64 0.94 -5.77 -7.42
C LEU A 64 0.66 -5.20 -6.04
N ARG A 65 1.58 -4.40 -5.49
CA ARG A 65 1.45 -3.82 -4.15
C ARG A 65 0.87 -2.42 -4.28
N THR A 66 -0.16 -2.10 -3.49
CA THR A 66 -0.76 -0.77 -3.47
C THR A 66 -0.87 -0.24 -2.05
N VAL A 67 -0.64 1.06 -1.87
CA VAL A 67 -0.75 1.73 -0.58
C VAL A 67 -1.74 2.87 -0.69
N HIS A 68 -2.70 2.89 0.22
CA HIS A 68 -3.83 3.82 0.21
C HIS A 68 -3.85 4.56 1.54
N HIS A 69 -3.88 5.89 1.48
CA HIS A 69 -3.78 6.74 2.67
C HIS A 69 -4.79 7.84 2.56
N PHE A 70 -5.61 8.08 3.59
CA PHE A 70 -6.37 9.32 3.63
C PHE A 70 -5.43 10.53 3.81
N ALA A 71 -5.88 11.73 3.44
CA ALA A 71 -5.03 12.91 3.52
C ALA A 71 -4.55 13.19 4.95
N CYS A 72 -3.27 13.58 5.06
CA CYS A 72 -2.61 13.90 6.33
C CYS A 72 -2.57 12.75 7.36
N THR A 73 -2.55 11.50 6.93
CA THR A 73 -2.44 10.29 7.79
C THR A 73 -1.01 9.74 7.93
N GLY A 74 0.01 10.52 7.52
CA GLY A 74 1.41 10.06 7.57
C GLY A 74 1.85 9.22 6.37
N GLY A 75 1.03 9.15 5.31
CA GLY A 75 1.29 8.34 4.12
C GLY A 75 2.66 8.57 3.47
N THR A 76 3.16 9.81 3.43
CA THR A 76 4.49 10.10 2.86
C THR A 76 5.62 9.44 3.64
N LEU A 77 5.58 9.49 4.98
CA LEU A 77 6.64 8.91 5.81
C LEU A 77 6.67 7.38 5.69
N LEU A 78 5.49 6.76 5.75
CA LEU A 78 5.36 5.30 5.61
C LEU A 78 5.74 4.86 4.19
N SER A 79 5.34 5.61 3.16
CA SER A 79 5.74 5.35 1.77
C SER A 79 7.25 5.50 1.56
N ARG A 80 7.92 6.51 2.14
CA ARG A 80 9.40 6.60 2.10
C ARG A 80 10.04 5.38 2.75
N SER A 81 9.46 4.90 3.85
CA SER A 81 9.95 3.72 4.56
C SER A 81 9.80 2.44 3.75
N ILE A 82 8.74 2.31 2.95
CA ILE A 82 8.58 1.22 1.97
C ILE A 82 9.58 1.39 0.81
N ALA A 83 9.71 2.59 0.25
CA ALA A 83 10.63 2.88 -0.84
C ALA A 83 12.11 2.66 -0.45
N ALA A 84 12.44 2.75 0.84
CA ALA A 84 13.76 2.48 1.39
C ALA A 84 14.14 0.99 1.42
N GLN A 85 13.19 0.10 1.13
CA GLN A 85 13.44 -1.33 1.12
C GLN A 85 14.19 -1.76 -0.14
N PRO A 86 15.02 -2.82 -0.07
CA PRO A 86 15.80 -3.28 -1.21
C PRO A 86 14.91 -3.60 -2.40
N ASN A 87 15.41 -3.31 -3.61
CA ASN A 87 14.75 -3.63 -4.87
C ASN A 87 13.32 -3.08 -5.00
N THR A 88 12.94 -2.07 -4.22
CA THR A 88 11.59 -1.49 -4.24
C THR A 88 11.56 -0.23 -5.10
N VAL A 89 10.63 -0.17 -6.04
CA VAL A 89 10.32 1.00 -6.86
C VAL A 89 8.94 1.49 -6.46
N LEU A 90 8.86 2.63 -5.78
CA LEU A 90 7.59 3.22 -5.38
C LEU A 90 7.20 4.35 -6.33
N LEU A 91 6.03 4.22 -6.96
CA LEU A 91 5.40 5.31 -7.70
C LEU A 91 4.45 6.06 -6.77
N SER A 92 4.61 7.38 -6.66
CA SER A 92 3.90 8.20 -5.68
C SER A 92 2.78 9.02 -6.31
N GLU A 93 1.68 9.18 -5.56
CA GLU A 93 0.49 9.95 -5.95
C GLU A 93 -0.11 9.46 -7.28
N VAL A 94 -0.28 8.14 -7.42
CA VAL A 94 -0.80 7.50 -8.63
C VAL A 94 -2.32 7.63 -8.68
N ASP A 95 -2.82 8.33 -9.70
CA ASP A 95 -4.24 8.37 -10.05
C ASP A 95 -4.42 8.89 -11.49
N PRO A 96 -4.78 8.03 -12.47
CA PRO A 96 -4.87 8.44 -13.87
C PRO A 96 -6.05 9.36 -14.17
N PHE A 97 -7.02 9.46 -13.27
CA PHE A 97 -8.21 10.30 -13.44
C PHE A 97 -8.17 11.56 -12.58
N SER A 98 -7.09 11.79 -11.82
CA SER A 98 -6.98 12.99 -11.00
C SER A 98 -7.12 14.23 -11.89
N PRO A 99 -8.07 15.13 -11.61
CA PRO A 99 -8.13 16.41 -12.29
C PRO A 99 -6.81 17.14 -11.98
N HIS A 100 -6.20 17.74 -13.02
CA HIS A 100 -4.89 18.41 -12.99
C HIS A 100 -4.52 18.93 -11.60
N LEU A 101 -3.42 18.43 -11.04
CA LEU A 101 -2.80 19.02 -9.85
C LEU A 101 -2.60 20.52 -10.15
N GLU A 102 -3.30 21.37 -9.40
CA GLU A 102 -3.36 22.85 -9.49
C GLU A 102 -1.99 23.55 -9.35
N THR A 103 -0.90 22.78 -9.31
CA THR A 103 0.44 23.31 -9.36
C THR A 103 0.74 23.86 -10.76
N LYS A 104 1.19 25.12 -10.80
CA LYS A 104 1.85 25.75 -11.96
C LYS A 104 2.56 24.69 -12.80
N THR A 105 2.16 24.59 -14.06
CA THR A 105 2.51 23.49 -14.96
C THR A 105 4.02 23.30 -15.03
N LYS A 106 4.59 22.35 -14.26
CA LYS A 106 5.95 21.86 -14.52
C LYS A 106 5.92 21.15 -15.89
N PHE A 107 6.79 21.53 -16.80
CA PHE A 107 6.92 20.88 -18.11
C PHE A 107 7.18 19.37 -17.93
N ALA A 108 6.29 18.52 -18.46
CA ALA A 108 6.35 17.06 -18.34
C ALA A 108 6.08 16.41 -19.71
N PRO A 109 7.05 16.44 -20.63
CA PRO A 109 6.85 16.00 -22.02
C PRO A 109 6.68 14.48 -22.17
N ALA A 110 7.13 13.68 -21.20
CA ALA A 110 7.01 12.22 -21.21
C ALA A 110 5.69 11.71 -20.60
N ASP A 111 4.88 12.59 -20.00
CA ASP A 111 3.63 12.23 -19.34
C ASP A 111 2.47 12.32 -20.32
N LEU A 112 2.21 11.21 -21.03
CA LEU A 112 1.17 11.15 -22.06
C LEU A 112 -0.23 11.40 -21.50
N ILE A 113 -0.51 10.94 -20.27
CA ILE A 113 -1.81 11.19 -19.61
C ILE A 113 -1.99 12.70 -19.45
N ARG A 114 -1.01 13.40 -18.90
CA ARG A 114 -1.07 14.85 -18.73
C ARG A 114 -1.16 15.62 -20.05
N GLN A 115 -0.42 15.20 -21.08
CA GLN A 115 -0.49 15.81 -22.41
C GLN A 115 -1.90 15.66 -23.00
N THR A 116 -2.50 14.47 -22.87
CA THR A 116 -3.87 14.23 -23.38
C THR A 116 -4.91 15.02 -22.61
N GLN A 117 -4.82 15.10 -21.28
CA GLN A 117 -5.73 15.91 -20.47
C GLN A 117 -5.60 17.42 -20.77
N SER A 118 -4.44 17.89 -21.22
CA SER A 118 -4.20 19.29 -21.61
C SER A 118 -4.54 19.58 -23.08
N SER A 119 -4.94 18.58 -23.86
CA SER A 119 -5.31 18.71 -25.26
C SER A 119 -6.65 19.43 -25.42
N ILE A 120 -6.84 20.12 -26.55
CA ILE A 120 -8.15 20.67 -26.97
C ILE A 120 -9.21 19.56 -27.07
N ARG A 121 -8.78 18.31 -27.31
CA ARG A 121 -9.63 17.12 -27.33
C ARG A 121 -9.02 16.08 -26.40
N PRO A 122 -9.38 16.09 -25.10
CA PRO A 122 -8.87 15.12 -24.15
C PRO A 122 -9.40 13.72 -24.45
N LEU A 123 -8.68 12.70 -23.98
CA LEU A 123 -9.16 11.32 -24.03
C LEU A 123 -10.35 11.15 -23.08
N SER A 124 -11.23 10.20 -23.39
CA SER A 124 -12.22 9.70 -22.43
C SER A 124 -11.54 8.97 -21.28
N GLU A 125 -12.24 8.74 -20.17
CA GLU A 125 -11.74 7.95 -19.04
C GLU A 125 -11.26 6.56 -19.49
N ALA A 126 -12.04 5.87 -20.33
CA ALA A 126 -11.63 4.60 -20.92
C ALA A 126 -10.37 4.70 -21.81
N GLY A 127 -10.07 5.88 -22.35
CA GLY A 127 -8.80 6.16 -23.04
C GLY A 127 -7.64 6.31 -22.05
N LEU A 128 -7.84 7.11 -20.98
CA LEU A 128 -6.86 7.32 -19.92
C LEU A 128 -6.50 6.02 -19.20
N GLU A 129 -7.51 5.21 -18.87
CA GLU A 129 -7.36 3.87 -18.30
C GLU A 129 -6.49 2.97 -19.16
N ARG A 130 -6.77 2.86 -20.46
CA ARG A 130 -5.96 2.04 -21.37
C ARG A 130 -4.51 2.52 -21.44
N THR A 131 -4.29 3.84 -21.49
CA THR A 131 -2.94 4.41 -21.49
C THR A 131 -2.20 4.14 -20.17
N PHE A 132 -2.90 4.28 -19.04
CA PHE A 132 -2.36 3.98 -17.72
C PHE A 132 -1.98 2.51 -17.59
N MET A 133 -2.89 1.60 -17.91
CA MET A 133 -2.68 0.16 -17.78
C MET A 133 -1.56 -0.35 -18.70
N ALA A 134 -1.50 0.12 -19.95
CA ALA A 134 -0.39 -0.22 -20.85
C ALA A 134 0.97 0.23 -20.28
N SER A 135 1.04 1.45 -19.72
CA SER A 135 2.26 1.98 -19.11
C SER A 135 2.65 1.19 -17.85
N LEU A 136 1.68 0.89 -16.99
CA LEU A 136 1.88 0.14 -15.75
C LEU A 136 2.37 -1.28 -16.03
N GLN A 137 1.79 -1.97 -17.01
CA GLN A 137 2.22 -3.31 -17.42
C GLN A 137 3.67 -3.31 -17.93
N GLY A 138 4.02 -2.36 -18.81
CA GLY A 138 5.40 -2.23 -19.30
C GLY A 138 6.41 -1.95 -18.18
N MET A 139 6.06 -1.07 -17.25
CA MET A 139 6.88 -0.80 -16.06
C MET A 139 7.00 -2.04 -15.17
N TYR A 140 5.90 -2.75 -14.93
CA TYR A 140 5.88 -3.96 -14.13
C TYR A 140 6.85 -5.00 -14.71
N GLU A 141 6.73 -5.31 -16.00
CA GLU A 141 7.61 -6.25 -16.68
C GLU A 141 9.09 -5.85 -16.58
N ALA A 142 9.40 -4.56 -16.77
CA ALA A 142 10.76 -4.06 -16.66
C ALA A 142 11.32 -4.17 -15.22
N THR A 143 10.49 -3.89 -14.21
CA THR A 143 10.91 -4.03 -12.80
C THR A 143 11.18 -5.50 -12.45
N ILE A 144 10.30 -6.42 -12.83
CA ILE A 144 10.50 -7.84 -12.57
C ILE A 144 11.73 -8.38 -13.30
N LYS A 145 11.95 -8.01 -14.57
CA LYS A 145 13.16 -8.41 -15.34
C LYS A 145 14.47 -7.94 -14.69
N SER A 146 14.42 -6.88 -13.89
CA SER A 146 15.59 -6.35 -13.16
C SER A 146 15.65 -6.77 -11.70
N GLY A 147 14.81 -7.73 -11.28
CA GLY A 147 14.76 -8.23 -9.90
C GLY A 147 14.16 -7.23 -8.90
N ARG A 148 13.33 -6.28 -9.37
CA ARG A 148 12.71 -5.22 -8.58
C ARG A 148 11.20 -5.43 -8.44
N HIS A 149 10.63 -4.83 -7.41
CA HIS A 149 9.21 -4.85 -7.10
C HIS A 149 8.63 -3.44 -7.19
N ILE A 150 7.53 -3.29 -7.91
CA ILE A 150 6.80 -2.02 -7.97
C ILE A 150 5.75 -1.95 -6.85
N VAL A 151 5.64 -0.77 -6.24
CA VAL A 151 4.62 -0.40 -5.25
C VAL A 151 3.95 0.87 -5.74
N LEU A 152 2.62 0.90 -5.79
CA LEU A 152 1.87 2.10 -6.13
C LEU A 152 1.33 2.75 -4.86
N ARG A 153 1.68 4.01 -4.62
CA ARG A 153 1.03 4.83 -3.60
C ARG A 153 -0.08 5.63 -4.30
N ASP A 154 -1.32 5.28 -3.97
CA ASP A 154 -2.54 5.88 -4.51
C ASP A 154 -2.70 7.34 -4.04
N HIS A 155 -3.23 8.20 -4.92
CA HIS A 155 -3.63 9.56 -4.57
C HIS A 155 -5.13 9.60 -4.21
N THR A 156 -5.53 8.92 -3.15
CA THR A 156 -6.95 8.85 -2.74
C THR A 156 -7.55 10.21 -2.37
N HIS A 157 -6.72 11.21 -2.07
CA HIS A 157 -7.17 12.57 -1.77
C HIS A 157 -7.99 13.19 -2.92
N SER A 158 -7.61 12.98 -4.19
CA SER A 158 -8.39 13.45 -5.34
C SER A 158 -9.76 12.75 -5.45
N HIS A 159 -9.87 11.54 -4.90
CA HIS A 159 -11.09 10.74 -4.95
C HIS A 159 -12.05 11.14 -3.83
N PHE A 160 -11.59 11.17 -2.57
CA PHE A 160 -12.48 11.32 -1.42
C PHE A 160 -12.58 12.75 -0.88
N CYS A 161 -11.60 13.61 -1.11
CA CYS A 161 -11.48 14.92 -0.42
C CYS A 161 -11.70 16.13 -1.33
N ARG A 162 -12.37 15.95 -2.48
CA ARG A 162 -12.73 17.04 -3.39
C ARG A 162 -14.25 17.18 -3.52
N GLY A 163 -14.69 18.40 -3.86
CA GLY A 163 -16.07 18.68 -4.26
C GLY A 163 -17.10 18.43 -3.16
N THR A 164 -18.36 18.24 -3.55
CA THR A 164 -19.50 18.06 -2.63
C THR A 164 -19.75 16.59 -2.25
N ALA A 165 -19.13 15.65 -2.94
CA ALA A 165 -19.15 14.22 -2.63
C ALA A 165 -17.84 13.56 -3.08
N PRO A 166 -17.49 12.35 -2.57
CA PRO A 166 -16.48 11.52 -3.19
C PRO A 166 -16.74 11.31 -4.68
N ALA A 167 -15.70 11.22 -5.49
CA ALA A 167 -15.82 11.04 -6.93
C ALA A 167 -16.46 9.69 -7.28
N GLU A 168 -17.44 9.69 -8.18
CA GLU A 168 -18.03 8.46 -8.72
C GLU A 168 -17.20 7.95 -9.91
N ARG A 169 -16.04 7.34 -9.63
CA ARG A 169 -15.15 6.79 -10.66
C ARG A 169 -14.40 5.57 -10.15
N THR A 170 -13.85 4.78 -11.07
CA THR A 170 -13.08 3.57 -10.76
C THR A 170 -11.90 3.88 -9.81
N MET A 171 -11.78 3.10 -8.75
CA MET A 171 -10.66 3.17 -7.82
C MET A 171 -9.40 2.53 -8.41
N LEU A 172 -8.21 2.94 -7.91
CA LEU A 172 -6.95 2.35 -8.37
C LEU A 172 -6.91 0.83 -8.18
N ILE A 173 -7.42 0.33 -7.04
CA ILE A 173 -7.44 -1.10 -6.76
C ILE A 173 -8.31 -1.88 -7.76
N GLU A 174 -9.47 -1.34 -8.14
CA GLU A 174 -10.38 -1.94 -9.11
C GLU A 174 -9.72 -1.92 -10.50
N LEU A 175 -9.14 -0.78 -10.88
CA LEU A 175 -8.46 -0.57 -12.16
C LEU A 175 -7.34 -1.59 -12.42
N VAL A 176 -6.55 -1.90 -11.40
CA VAL A 176 -5.42 -2.83 -11.54
C VAL A 176 -5.85 -4.29 -11.38
N SER A 177 -6.99 -4.57 -10.77
CA SER A 177 -7.47 -5.93 -10.47
C SER A 177 -7.72 -6.78 -11.70
N ASP A 178 -7.96 -6.16 -12.86
CA ASP A 178 -8.17 -6.89 -14.12
C ASP A 178 -6.92 -7.67 -14.55
N TYR A 179 -5.73 -7.14 -14.28
CA TYR A 179 -4.45 -7.71 -14.72
C TYR A 179 -3.57 -8.21 -13.59
N PHE A 180 -3.70 -7.62 -12.40
CA PHE A 180 -2.87 -7.92 -11.25
C PHE A 180 -3.69 -8.57 -10.13
N GLU A 181 -3.02 -9.31 -9.26
CA GLU A 181 -3.52 -9.63 -7.93
C GLU A 181 -3.06 -8.49 -7.01
N PRO A 182 -3.93 -7.51 -6.67
CA PRO A 182 -3.52 -6.43 -5.78
C PRO A 182 -3.33 -6.94 -4.35
N ARG A 183 -2.28 -6.47 -3.70
CA ARG A 183 -2.11 -6.52 -2.25
C ARG A 183 -2.11 -5.12 -1.69
N PRO A 184 -3.30 -4.62 -1.32
CA PRO A 184 -3.46 -3.29 -0.78
C PRO A 184 -3.04 -3.23 0.69
N LEU A 185 -2.61 -2.05 1.11
CA LEU A 185 -2.41 -1.65 2.49
C LEU A 185 -3.09 -0.30 2.69
N VAL A 186 -3.88 -0.18 3.75
CA VAL A 186 -4.47 1.10 4.18
C VAL A 186 -3.67 1.63 5.36
N THR A 187 -3.39 2.93 5.36
CA THR A 187 -2.92 3.59 6.59
C THR A 187 -3.93 4.58 7.12
N VAL A 188 -3.97 4.66 8.43
CA VAL A 188 -4.84 5.56 9.17
C VAL A 188 -4.07 6.34 10.21
N ARG A 189 -4.68 7.43 10.67
CA ARG A 189 -4.19 8.25 11.77
C ARG A 189 -5.40 8.75 12.54
N HIS A 190 -5.21 9.20 13.77
CA HIS A 190 -6.26 9.85 14.54
C HIS A 190 -7.01 10.91 13.69
N PRO A 191 -8.35 10.81 13.50
CA PRO A 191 -9.07 11.66 12.55
C PRO A 191 -8.91 13.16 12.82
N LEU A 192 -8.97 13.56 14.09
CA LEU A 192 -8.79 14.96 14.50
C LEU A 192 -7.40 15.50 14.12
N ASP A 193 -6.34 14.72 14.34
CA ASP A 193 -4.96 15.11 14.01
C ASP A 193 -4.77 15.32 12.50
N SER A 194 -5.38 14.44 11.71
CA SER A 194 -5.36 14.54 10.26
C SER A 194 -6.17 15.72 9.77
N PHE A 195 -7.35 15.99 10.35
CA PHE A 195 -8.16 17.15 9.99
C PHE A 195 -7.50 18.48 10.36
N ILE A 196 -6.90 18.60 11.56
CA ILE A 196 -6.12 19.80 11.94
C ILE A 196 -4.97 20.02 10.97
N SER A 197 -4.27 18.94 10.57
CA SER A 197 -3.17 19.02 9.61
C SER A 197 -3.65 19.44 8.21
N LEU A 198 -4.83 18.97 7.80
CA LEU A 198 -5.46 19.34 6.53
C LEU A 198 -5.85 20.82 6.51
N SER A 199 -6.48 21.30 7.59
CA SER A 199 -6.84 22.71 7.78
C SER A 199 -5.59 23.62 7.77
N ALA A 200 -4.56 23.25 8.54
CA ALA A 200 -3.32 24.01 8.65
C ALA A 200 -2.55 24.14 7.32
N ASN A 201 -2.75 23.21 6.39
CA ASN A 201 -2.15 23.23 5.06
C ASN A 201 -3.05 23.90 4.00
N SER A 202 -4.23 24.38 4.36
CA SER A 202 -5.26 24.90 3.44
C SER A 202 -5.67 23.86 2.38
N TRP A 203 -5.81 22.60 2.80
CA TRP A 203 -6.07 21.46 1.91
C TRP A 203 -7.50 20.94 1.98
N ILE A 204 -8.39 21.66 2.66
CA ILE A 204 -9.82 21.35 2.66
C ILE A 204 -10.37 21.75 1.28
N THR A 205 -10.44 20.78 0.37
CA THR A 205 -10.95 20.98 -1.01
C THR A 205 -12.34 20.39 -1.24
N PHE A 206 -13.02 19.99 -0.17
CA PHE A 206 -14.39 19.49 -0.17
C PHE A 206 -15.35 20.47 0.51
N ALA A 207 -16.63 20.31 0.24
CA ALA A 207 -17.71 21.10 0.85
C ALA A 207 -18.82 20.18 1.40
N PRO A 208 -19.37 20.46 2.60
CA PRO A 208 -18.93 21.49 3.55
C PRO A 208 -17.56 21.16 4.18
N GLY A 209 -16.74 22.18 4.44
CA GLY A 209 -15.38 22.01 4.99
C GLY A 209 -15.34 21.74 6.50
N THR A 210 -16.15 20.81 6.99
CA THR A 210 -16.33 20.54 8.43
C THR A 210 -15.71 19.22 8.85
N LEU A 211 -15.46 19.06 10.15
CA LEU A 211 -14.99 17.82 10.76
C LEU A 211 -15.98 16.66 10.52
N ASN A 212 -17.29 16.95 10.55
CA ASN A 212 -18.30 15.93 10.29
C ASN A 212 -18.27 15.42 8.85
N GLU A 213 -18.14 16.31 7.88
CA GLU A 213 -18.02 15.92 6.47
C GLU A 213 -16.68 15.22 6.20
N TYR A 214 -15.60 15.68 6.83
CA TYR A 214 -14.31 15.00 6.80
C TYR A 214 -14.44 13.55 7.28
N ALA A 215 -15.08 13.35 8.45
CA ALA A 215 -15.24 12.03 9.05
C ALA A 215 -16.11 11.12 8.18
N ARG A 216 -17.21 11.63 7.63
CA ARG A 216 -18.06 10.90 6.68
C ARG A 216 -17.28 10.42 5.44
N ARG A 217 -16.44 11.28 4.86
CA ARG A 217 -15.58 10.94 3.71
C ARG A 217 -14.51 9.93 4.06
N TYR A 218 -13.95 10.02 5.26
CA TYR A 218 -12.97 9.06 5.75
C TYR A 218 -13.64 7.69 5.99
N SER A 219 -14.85 7.65 6.56
CA SER A 219 -15.63 6.41 6.65
C SER A 219 -15.90 5.79 5.28
N ALA A 220 -16.31 6.59 4.28
CA ALA A 220 -16.48 6.11 2.91
C ALA A 220 -15.19 5.55 2.29
N PHE A 221 -14.04 6.17 2.58
CA PHE A 221 -12.73 5.62 2.22
C PHE A 221 -12.48 4.26 2.90
N LEU A 222 -12.77 4.12 4.18
CA LEU A 222 -12.59 2.85 4.89
C LEU A 222 -13.55 1.76 4.39
N ASP A 223 -14.77 2.13 3.99
CA ASP A 223 -15.74 1.19 3.40
C ASP A 223 -15.23 0.67 2.05
N ALA A 224 -14.63 1.54 1.24
CA ALA A 224 -14.04 1.17 -0.04
C ALA A 224 -12.85 0.19 0.07
N TYR A 225 -12.24 0.10 1.26
CA TYR A 225 -11.13 -0.81 1.56
C TYR A 225 -11.46 -1.76 2.73
N GLU A 226 -12.73 -2.15 2.88
CA GLU A 226 -13.15 -3.09 3.91
C GLU A 226 -12.36 -4.41 3.81
N GLY A 227 -11.95 -4.95 4.97
CA GLY A 227 -11.19 -6.21 5.05
C GLY A 227 -9.71 -6.09 4.65
N ILE A 228 -9.24 -4.92 4.23
CA ILE A 228 -7.84 -4.68 3.91
C ILE A 228 -7.01 -4.44 5.18
N LEU A 229 -5.74 -4.85 5.14
CA LEU A 229 -4.79 -4.59 6.21
C LEU A 229 -4.70 -3.08 6.51
N ILE A 230 -4.97 -2.71 7.76
CA ILE A 230 -4.82 -1.34 8.28
C ILE A 230 -3.56 -1.22 9.14
N VAL A 231 -2.80 -0.15 8.94
CA VAL A 231 -1.68 0.28 9.79
C VAL A 231 -1.96 1.68 10.33
N ARG A 232 -1.89 1.86 11.66
CA ARG A 232 -2.01 3.16 12.30
C ARG A 232 -0.66 3.89 12.26
N TYR A 233 -0.70 5.19 11.99
CA TYR A 233 0.47 6.05 12.04
C TYR A 233 1.12 6.04 13.43
N GLU A 234 0.29 6.02 14.46
CA GLU A 234 0.65 6.02 15.87
C GLU A 234 1.48 4.79 16.22
N ASP A 235 1.02 3.60 15.80
CA ASP A 235 1.78 2.35 15.97
C ASP A 235 3.11 2.40 15.21
N PHE A 236 3.10 2.96 13.99
CA PHE A 236 4.30 3.06 13.16
C PHE A 236 5.38 3.95 13.79
N VAL A 237 5.02 5.08 14.39
CA VAL A 237 6.03 5.96 15.01
C VAL A 237 6.49 5.48 16.38
N LEU A 238 5.70 4.64 17.06
CA LEU A 238 6.09 3.99 18.32
C LEU A 238 7.03 2.79 18.09
N ASP A 239 6.74 1.93 17.10
CA ASP A 239 7.58 0.78 16.75
C ASP A 239 7.75 0.66 15.21
N PRO A 240 8.63 1.48 14.62
CA PRO A 240 8.82 1.51 13.17
C PRO A 240 9.33 0.18 12.62
N GLU A 241 10.20 -0.51 13.36
CA GLU A 241 10.77 -1.80 12.99
C GLU A 241 9.70 -2.85 12.84
N LEU A 242 8.86 -3.03 13.86
CA LEU A 242 7.79 -4.03 13.85
C LEU A 242 6.81 -3.77 12.72
N ILE A 243 6.41 -2.51 12.54
CA ILE A 243 5.42 -2.16 11.52
C ILE A 243 6.00 -2.33 10.10
N ILE A 244 7.26 -1.97 9.86
CA ILE A 244 7.91 -2.21 8.56
C ILE A 244 8.09 -3.70 8.28
N GLN A 245 8.43 -4.51 9.28
CA GLN A 245 8.49 -5.96 9.13
C GLN A 245 7.12 -6.53 8.73
N ARG A 246 6.04 -6.08 9.38
CA ARG A 246 4.66 -6.50 9.07
C ARG A 246 4.25 -6.09 7.65
N ILE A 247 4.55 -4.86 7.24
CA ILE A 247 4.25 -4.36 5.89
C ILE A 247 5.03 -5.14 4.85
N CYS A 248 6.34 -5.36 5.05
CA CYS A 248 7.17 -6.10 4.10
C CYS A 248 6.73 -7.56 4.01
N ALA A 249 6.33 -8.21 5.11
CA ALA A 249 5.78 -9.55 5.07
C ALA A 249 4.48 -9.61 4.25
N HIS A 250 3.55 -8.67 4.48
CA HIS A 250 2.31 -8.55 3.71
C HIS A 250 2.56 -8.35 2.21
N PHE A 251 3.51 -7.47 1.89
CA PHE A 251 3.92 -7.15 0.52
C PHE A 251 4.89 -8.16 -0.08
N GLU A 252 5.35 -9.19 0.62
CA GLU A 252 6.41 -10.08 0.12
C GLU A 252 7.64 -9.28 -0.37
N LEU A 253 8.13 -8.36 0.47
CA LEU A 253 9.35 -7.56 0.25
C LEU A 253 10.43 -7.96 1.27
N SER A 254 11.68 -7.73 0.89
CA SER A 254 12.81 -7.85 1.83
C SER A 254 12.90 -6.64 2.75
N VAL A 255 13.31 -6.85 4.00
CA VAL A 255 13.56 -5.76 4.95
C VAL A 255 15.05 -5.42 4.94
N SER A 256 15.39 -4.16 4.68
CA SER A 256 16.76 -3.65 4.89
C SER A 256 17.00 -3.37 6.37
N ARG A 257 18.20 -3.64 6.88
CA ARG A 257 18.59 -3.23 8.24
C ARG A 257 18.90 -1.73 8.35
N SER A 258 19.26 -1.09 7.24
CA SER A 258 19.67 0.32 7.16
C SER A 258 18.61 1.21 6.52
N TRP A 259 17.35 0.76 6.41
CA TRP A 259 16.30 1.51 5.70
C TRP A 259 16.10 2.94 6.23
N ARG A 260 16.28 3.15 7.54
CA ARG A 260 16.19 4.48 8.17
C ARG A 260 17.20 5.48 7.60
N GLU A 261 18.41 5.02 7.26
CA GLU A 261 19.48 5.85 6.71
C GLU A 261 19.13 6.35 5.30
N HIS A 262 18.34 5.57 4.56
CA HIS A 262 17.93 5.91 3.19
C HIS A 262 16.74 6.87 3.13
N LEU A 263 16.01 7.11 4.22
CA LEU A 263 14.81 7.96 4.20
C LEU A 263 15.08 9.37 3.65
N ARG A 264 16.29 9.90 3.91
CA ARG A 264 16.68 11.26 3.52
C ARG A 264 16.96 11.43 2.03
N ILE A 265 17.33 10.36 1.34
CA ILE A 265 17.65 10.40 -0.09
C ILE A 265 16.43 10.11 -0.97
N ILE A 266 15.31 9.71 -0.38
CA ILE A 266 14.09 9.35 -1.09
C ILE A 266 13.20 10.58 -1.18
N GLU A 267 13.07 11.10 -2.39
CA GLU A 267 12.12 12.17 -2.73
C GLU A 267 10.80 11.56 -3.20
N LEU A 268 9.69 11.96 -2.56
CA LEU A 268 8.34 11.61 -3.00
C LEU A 268 7.53 12.87 -3.32
N SER A 269 6.65 12.78 -4.31
CA SER A 269 5.62 13.79 -4.54
C SER A 269 4.62 13.83 -3.37
N GLY A 270 4.06 15.02 -3.09
CA GLY A 270 3.10 15.19 -1.98
C GLY A 270 3.72 15.25 -0.59
N ASP A 271 5.03 15.52 -0.48
CA ASP A 271 5.73 15.70 0.80
C ASP A 271 5.42 17.07 1.44
N SER A 272 4.20 17.21 1.98
CA SER A 272 3.72 18.42 2.68
C SER A 272 3.66 18.27 4.20
N GLY A 273 4.01 17.08 4.70
CA GLY A 273 3.92 16.74 6.11
C GLY A 273 4.96 17.52 6.93
N ARG A 274 4.90 17.33 8.24
CA ARG A 274 5.98 17.84 9.11
C ARG A 274 7.28 17.13 8.71
N THR A 275 8.28 17.88 8.27
CA THR A 275 9.62 17.35 8.02
C THR A 275 10.31 17.11 9.36
N SER A 276 11.00 15.98 9.51
CA SER A 276 11.95 15.71 10.59
C SER A 276 12.97 14.68 10.11
N ASP A 277 14.12 14.72 10.76
CA ASP A 277 15.21 13.79 10.56
C ASP A 277 15.01 12.45 11.30
N SER A 278 14.03 12.39 12.21
CA SER A 278 13.69 11.23 13.05
C SER A 278 12.24 10.77 12.85
N ILE A 279 12.02 9.46 12.97
CA ILE A 279 10.68 8.86 13.13
C ILE A 279 10.40 8.79 14.62
N GLU A 280 9.49 9.64 15.09
CA GLU A 280 9.13 9.76 16.49
C GLU A 280 7.66 10.19 16.63
N PRO A 281 7.00 9.83 17.74
CA PRO A 281 5.71 10.38 18.12
C PRO A 281 5.76 11.90 18.15
N ARG A 282 4.72 12.52 17.61
CA ARG A 282 4.60 13.97 17.58
C ARG A 282 3.31 14.38 18.26
N PRO A 283 3.35 15.27 19.26
CA PRO A 283 2.13 15.69 19.94
C PRO A 283 1.15 16.32 18.96
N ARG A 284 -0.14 16.16 19.28
CA ARG A 284 -1.25 16.82 18.60
C ARG A 284 -0.96 18.32 18.47
N ARG A 285 -1.25 18.87 17.29
CA ARG A 285 -1.15 20.32 17.06
C ARG A 285 -2.18 21.04 17.95
N PRO A 286 -1.93 22.31 18.35
CA PRO A 286 -2.94 23.10 19.04
C PRO A 286 -4.26 23.06 18.28
N LEU A 287 -5.35 22.72 18.98
CA LEU A 287 -6.68 22.62 18.40
C LEU A 287 -7.21 24.03 18.12
N PRO A 288 -7.47 24.40 16.84
CA PRO A 288 -8.04 25.70 16.53
C PRO A 288 -9.46 25.84 17.10
N PRO A 289 -9.87 27.02 17.60
CA PRO A 289 -11.20 27.23 18.19
C PRO A 289 -12.34 26.78 17.27
N GLU A 290 -12.24 27.08 15.97
CA GLU A 290 -13.25 26.73 14.97
C GLU A 290 -13.40 25.22 14.76
N ILE A 291 -12.34 24.43 15.02
CA ILE A 291 -12.41 22.96 14.98
C ILE A 291 -12.88 22.44 16.33
N ALA A 292 -12.47 23.06 17.44
CA ALA A 292 -12.88 22.68 18.79
C ALA A 292 -14.41 22.72 18.96
N GLU A 293 -15.06 23.73 18.42
CA GLU A 293 -16.52 23.87 18.42
C GLU A 293 -17.24 22.75 17.66
N GLN A 294 -16.59 22.16 16.64
CA GLN A 294 -17.18 21.09 15.82
C GLN A 294 -17.08 19.70 16.45
N VAL A 295 -16.14 19.48 17.37
CA VAL A 295 -15.93 18.17 18.01
C VAL A 295 -17.21 17.64 18.69
N PRO A 296 -17.85 18.37 19.62
CA PRO A 296 -19.05 17.86 20.30
C PRO A 296 -20.28 17.76 19.39
N GLU A 297 -20.30 18.43 18.24
CA GLU A 297 -21.43 18.44 17.30
C GLU A 297 -21.31 17.34 16.23
N SER A 298 -20.16 16.67 16.14
CA SER A 298 -19.86 15.77 15.02
C SER A 298 -20.05 14.29 15.38
N ALA A 299 -21.26 13.80 15.15
CA ALA A 299 -21.58 12.38 15.30
C ALA A 299 -20.73 11.47 14.39
N GLU A 300 -20.42 11.90 13.17
CA GLU A 300 -19.59 11.13 12.24
C GLU A 300 -18.14 11.01 12.71
N TYR A 301 -17.61 12.04 13.38
CA TYR A 301 -16.28 12.01 13.96
C TYR A 301 -16.19 11.01 15.11
N GLU A 302 -17.17 11.03 16.02
CA GLU A 302 -17.25 10.06 17.11
C GLU A 302 -17.32 8.63 16.57
N ALA A 303 -18.23 8.37 15.62
CA ALA A 303 -18.37 7.05 14.99
C ALA A 303 -17.09 6.59 14.28
N LEU A 304 -16.36 7.51 13.64
CA LEU A 304 -15.08 7.20 13.00
C LEU A 304 -13.98 6.89 14.01
N CYS A 305 -13.92 7.64 15.11
CA CYS A 305 -12.99 7.35 16.21
C CYS A 305 -13.27 5.96 16.79
N ASP A 306 -14.52 5.62 17.06
CA ASP A 306 -14.91 4.29 17.54
C ASP A 306 -14.49 3.19 16.56
N ARG A 307 -14.76 3.39 15.26
CA ARG A 307 -14.36 2.44 14.20
C ARG A 307 -12.86 2.19 14.14
N LEU A 308 -12.06 3.22 14.40
CA LEU A 308 -10.60 3.15 14.39
C LEU A 308 -9.98 2.87 15.76
N SER A 309 -10.82 2.70 16.79
CA SER A 309 -10.41 2.51 18.18
C SER A 309 -9.56 3.67 18.72
N TYR A 310 -9.99 4.91 18.44
CA TYR A 310 -9.45 6.14 19.04
C TYR A 310 -10.45 6.74 20.03
N SER A 311 -9.94 7.47 21.02
CA SER A 311 -10.76 8.33 21.85
C SER A 311 -11.21 9.56 21.04
N PRO A 312 -12.50 9.95 21.07
CA PRO A 312 -12.94 11.21 20.46
C PRO A 312 -12.50 12.44 21.27
N ASP A 313 -12.08 12.27 22.53
CA ASP A 313 -11.67 13.37 23.41
C ASP A 313 -10.39 14.07 22.90
N PRO A 314 -10.45 15.37 22.54
CA PRO A 314 -9.28 16.13 22.10
C PRO A 314 -8.17 16.27 23.15
N ALA A 315 -8.45 16.01 24.42
CA ALA A 315 -7.45 15.99 25.49
C ALA A 315 -6.69 14.65 25.59
N ASP A 316 -7.21 13.58 24.97
CA ASP A 316 -6.55 12.28 25.03
C ASP A 316 -5.32 12.22 24.13
N ASP A 317 -4.32 11.47 24.57
CA ASP A 317 -3.04 11.33 23.86
C ASP A 317 -3.13 10.11 22.94
N PRO A 318 -3.05 10.29 21.61
CA PRO A 318 -3.20 9.20 20.64
C PRO A 318 -2.06 8.15 20.71
N PHE A 319 -1.00 8.42 21.48
CA PHE A 319 0.10 7.48 21.70
C PHE A 319 0.01 6.70 23.02
N LYS A 320 -1.05 6.88 23.81
CA LYS A 320 -1.29 6.05 25.00
C LYS A 320 -1.75 4.66 24.56
N VAL A 321 -0.95 3.65 24.92
CA VAL A 321 -1.23 2.21 24.74
C VAL A 321 -1.95 1.68 25.98
#